data_AF-A0A7G5EJG0-F1
#
_entry.id   AF-A0A7G5EJG0-F1
#
_cell.length_a   1.000
_cell.length_b   1.000
_cell.length_c   1.000
_cell.angle_alpha   90.00
_cell.angle_beta   90.00
_cell.angle_gamma   90.00
#
_symmetry.space_group_name_H-M   'P 1'
#
loop_
_entity.id
_entity.type
_entity.pdbx_description
1 polymer ?
#
loop_
_entity_poly.entity_id
_entity_poly.type
_entity_poly.pdbx_seq_one_letter_code
_entity_poly.pdbx_strand_id
1 'polypeptide(L)'
;MNIAKLIAKTTLPASLQADAVAALQDAEKRARGLLWAKCKVRLFKAGKISKMLTWESERLIDVRPDLLDWDVAPMINITAHGDNVPWDPATGKPEPGQWLNKDPNSEEYKQAVAANYWCPGEHARSDKSHKAQYRRNAGEGRAYRLGMPVDVSAGPDAVQVWRNGDDTIQLRRCGDAWQLTAFRPLLGRFGLNVRVGYEIDNVFRDGVQQWYPIPGYDLRAPLTYSVLPGRG
;
A
#
# COMPACT_ATOMS: atom_id res chain seq x y z
N MET A 1 16.56 -11.43 -11.29
CA MET A 1 17.23 -10.84 -10.12
C MET A 1 17.64 -11.98 -9.20
N ASN A 2 18.84 -11.95 -8.61
CA ASN A 2 19.25 -13.02 -7.68
C ASN A 2 19.00 -12.54 -6.23
N ILE A 3 17.88 -12.96 -5.65
CA ILE A 3 17.43 -12.57 -4.30
C ILE A 3 18.45 -13.01 -3.23
N ALA A 4 18.96 -14.23 -3.32
CA ALA A 4 19.93 -14.75 -2.38
C ALA A 4 21.22 -13.90 -2.36
N LYS A 5 21.70 -13.45 -3.52
CA LYS A 5 22.85 -12.53 -3.60
C LYS A 5 22.58 -11.15 -2.98
N LEU A 6 21.34 -10.67 -3.00
CA LEU A 6 20.99 -9.40 -2.34
C LEU A 6 20.92 -9.58 -0.82
N ILE A 7 20.28 -10.65 -0.35
CA ILE A 7 20.18 -10.98 1.07
C ILE A 7 21.57 -11.18 1.69
N ALA A 8 22.48 -11.88 1.01
CA ALA A 8 23.83 -12.13 1.49
C ALA A 8 24.68 -10.86 1.69
N LYS A 9 24.26 -9.71 1.16
CA LYS A 9 24.92 -8.41 1.38
C LYS A 9 24.40 -7.67 2.61
N THR A 10 23.31 -8.13 3.21
CA THR A 10 22.72 -7.52 4.40
C THR A 10 23.34 -8.08 5.68
N THR A 11 23.05 -7.45 6.81
CA THR A 11 23.38 -7.94 8.15
C THR A 11 22.50 -9.11 8.63
N LEU A 12 21.69 -9.73 7.76
CA LEU A 12 20.82 -10.85 8.13
C LEU A 12 21.64 -12.07 8.60
N PRO A 13 21.38 -12.61 9.81
CA PRO A 13 22.02 -13.82 10.29
C PRO A 13 21.87 -15.00 9.32
N ALA A 14 22.93 -15.80 9.15
CA ALA A 14 22.93 -16.95 8.25
C ALA A 14 21.79 -17.94 8.52
N SER A 15 21.39 -18.10 9.79
CA SER A 15 20.28 -18.96 10.21
C SER A 15 18.92 -18.55 9.64
N LEU A 16 18.74 -17.30 9.24
CA LEU A 16 17.47 -16.76 8.71
C LEU A 16 17.48 -16.59 7.19
N GLN A 17 18.63 -16.78 6.52
CA GLN A 17 18.74 -16.52 5.08
C GLN A 17 17.89 -17.47 4.25
N ALA A 18 17.82 -18.75 4.63
CA ALA A 18 17.01 -19.74 3.92
C ALA A 18 15.51 -19.39 3.96
N ASP A 19 15.01 -18.99 5.13
CA ASP A 19 13.61 -18.58 5.34
C ASP A 19 13.26 -17.35 4.49
N ALA A 20 14.12 -16.33 4.52
CA ALA A 20 13.93 -15.11 3.74
C ALA A 20 13.88 -15.40 2.22
N VAL A 21 14.80 -16.25 1.72
CA VAL A 21 14.81 -16.65 0.31
C VAL A 21 13.54 -17.42 -0.05
N ALA A 22 13.13 -18.39 0.78
CA ALA A 22 11.94 -19.19 0.53
C ALA A 22 10.66 -18.32 0.49
N ALA A 23 10.51 -17.40 1.45
CA ALA A 23 9.37 -16.50 1.52
C ALA A 23 9.27 -15.56 0.30
N LEU A 24 10.41 -15.00 -0.14
CA LEU A 24 10.43 -14.10 -1.30
C LEU A 24 10.21 -14.85 -2.63
N GLN A 25 10.66 -16.11 -2.74
CA GLN A 25 10.34 -16.97 -3.89
C GLN A 25 8.87 -17.39 -3.92
N ASP A 26 8.26 -17.64 -2.76
CA ASP A 26 6.81 -17.86 -2.68
C ASP A 26 6.04 -16.61 -3.09
N ALA A 27 6.46 -15.44 -2.61
CA ALA A 27 5.88 -14.15 -3.03
C ALA A 27 5.97 -13.94 -4.55
N GLU A 28 7.09 -14.29 -5.19
CA GLU A 28 7.24 -14.27 -6.65
C GLU A 28 6.19 -15.14 -7.35
N LYS A 29 5.98 -16.37 -6.87
CA LYS A 29 4.99 -17.30 -7.43
C LYS A 29 3.57 -16.75 -7.27
N ARG A 30 3.23 -16.21 -6.09
CA ARG A 30 1.92 -15.61 -5.79
C ARG A 30 1.66 -14.35 -6.61
N ALA A 31 2.70 -13.59 -6.94
CA ALA A 31 2.58 -12.32 -7.66
C ALA A 31 2.33 -12.50 -9.17
N ARG A 32 2.36 -13.74 -9.68
CA ARG A 32 2.09 -14.03 -11.09
C ARG A 32 0.74 -13.45 -11.54
N GLY A 33 0.79 -12.58 -12.54
CA GLY A 33 -0.39 -11.90 -13.09
C GLY A 33 -0.92 -10.74 -12.25
N LEU A 34 -0.35 -10.45 -11.07
CA LEU A 34 -0.81 -9.35 -10.20
C LEU A 34 -0.64 -7.99 -10.86
N LEU A 35 0.52 -7.71 -11.47
CA LEU A 35 0.76 -6.45 -12.18
C LEU A 35 -0.25 -6.23 -13.30
N TRP A 36 -0.49 -7.26 -14.12
CA TRP A 36 -1.48 -7.20 -15.19
C TRP A 36 -2.88 -6.96 -14.64
N ALA A 37 -3.27 -7.66 -13.57
CA ALA A 37 -4.57 -7.46 -12.92
C ALA A 37 -4.74 -6.02 -12.43
N LYS A 38 -3.73 -5.46 -11.74
CA LYS A 38 -3.72 -4.05 -11.30
C LYS A 38 -3.87 -3.09 -12.48
N CYS A 39 -3.02 -3.23 -13.51
CA CYS A 39 -3.07 -2.38 -14.70
C CYS A 39 -4.43 -2.45 -15.41
N LYS A 40 -5.02 -3.64 -15.55
CA LYS A 40 -6.33 -3.83 -16.18
C LYS A 40 -7.42 -3.04 -15.45
N VAL A 41 -7.45 -3.09 -14.12
CA VAL A 41 -8.46 -2.35 -13.34
C VAL A 41 -8.20 -0.84 -13.41
N ARG A 42 -6.95 -0.42 -13.21
CA ARG A 42 -6.53 1.00 -13.26
C ARG A 42 -6.87 1.68 -14.58
N LEU A 43 -6.57 1.01 -15.71
CA LEU A 43 -6.77 1.57 -17.04
C LEU A 43 -8.24 1.49 -17.50
N PHE A 44 -8.91 0.35 -17.27
CA PHE A 44 -10.19 0.07 -17.91
C PHE A 44 -11.40 0.08 -16.97
N LYS A 45 -11.20 0.05 -15.64
CA LYS A 45 -12.29 -0.07 -14.66
C LYS A 45 -12.38 1.10 -13.69
N ALA A 46 -11.33 1.91 -13.51
CA ALA A 46 -11.35 3.04 -12.57
C ALA A 46 -12.55 3.99 -12.76
N GLY A 47 -12.92 4.33 -13.99
CA GLY A 47 -14.11 5.17 -14.26
C GLY A 47 -15.45 4.45 -14.10
N LYS A 48 -15.46 3.11 -14.06
CA LYS A 48 -16.64 2.33 -13.69
C LYS A 48 -16.80 2.29 -12.17
N ILE A 49 -15.69 2.12 -11.47
CA ILE A 49 -15.62 2.13 -10.01
C ILE A 49 -16.08 3.48 -9.47
N SER A 50 -15.58 4.59 -10.01
CA SER A 50 -15.95 5.94 -9.55
C SER A 50 -17.46 6.18 -9.58
N LYS A 51 -18.14 5.68 -10.62
CA LYS A 51 -19.60 5.76 -10.79
C LYS A 51 -20.40 4.80 -9.91
N MET A 52 -19.77 3.77 -9.32
CA MET A 52 -20.42 2.86 -8.37
C MET A 52 -20.44 3.43 -6.96
N LEU A 53 -19.49 4.32 -6.65
CA LEU A 53 -19.33 4.90 -5.33
C LEU A 53 -20.37 5.99 -5.11
N THR A 54 -20.97 5.98 -3.93
CA THR A 54 -21.77 7.10 -3.43
C THR A 54 -20.84 8.14 -2.82
N TRP A 55 -21.37 9.33 -2.54
CA TRP A 55 -20.62 10.37 -1.86
C TRP A 55 -20.13 9.89 -0.49
N GLU A 56 -20.97 9.16 0.23
CA GLU A 56 -20.71 8.66 1.58
C GLU A 56 -19.82 7.41 1.59
N SER A 57 -19.56 6.79 0.43
CA SER A 57 -18.73 5.59 0.34
C SER A 57 -17.28 5.89 0.73
N GLU A 58 -16.71 5.05 1.59
CA GLU A 58 -15.29 5.11 1.92
C GLU A 58 -14.47 4.28 0.93
N ARG A 59 -15.00 3.14 0.46
CA ARG A 59 -14.32 2.18 -0.43
C ARG A 59 -15.32 1.53 -1.39
N LEU A 60 -14.82 0.87 -2.45
CA LEU A 60 -15.69 0.13 -3.37
C LEU A 60 -16.31 -1.09 -2.69
N ILE A 61 -15.61 -1.75 -1.77
CA ILE A 61 -16.13 -2.91 -1.05
C ILE A 61 -17.34 -2.58 -0.17
N ASP A 62 -17.52 -1.32 0.23
CA ASP A 62 -18.68 -0.90 1.02
C ASP A 62 -19.98 -0.99 0.20
N VAL A 63 -19.88 -0.85 -1.13
CA VAL A 63 -21.03 -0.91 -2.05
C VAL A 63 -21.03 -2.15 -2.95
N ARG A 64 -19.85 -2.76 -3.17
CA ARG A 64 -19.60 -3.89 -4.06
C ARG A 64 -18.55 -4.83 -3.45
N PRO A 65 -18.89 -5.56 -2.38
CA PRO A 65 -17.96 -6.47 -1.70
C PRO A 65 -17.45 -7.58 -2.63
N ASP A 66 -18.22 -7.97 -3.64
CA ASP A 66 -17.83 -8.92 -4.69
C ASP A 66 -16.67 -8.41 -5.58
N LEU A 67 -16.38 -7.11 -5.54
CA LEU A 67 -15.33 -6.45 -6.33
C LEU A 67 -14.10 -6.06 -5.51
N LEU A 68 -13.85 -6.68 -4.35
CA LEU A 68 -12.66 -6.44 -3.53
C LEU A 68 -11.35 -6.48 -4.34
N ASP A 69 -11.23 -7.38 -5.30
CA ASP A 69 -10.03 -7.48 -6.15
C ASP A 69 -9.78 -6.26 -7.03
N TRP A 70 -10.78 -5.41 -7.24
CA TRP A 70 -10.65 -4.16 -7.99
C TRP A 70 -10.40 -2.97 -7.07
N ASP A 71 -10.67 -3.13 -5.78
CA ASP A 71 -10.65 -2.07 -4.81
C ASP A 71 -9.22 -1.71 -4.36
N VAL A 72 -9.13 -0.72 -3.48
CA VAL A 72 -8.02 -0.48 -2.56
C VAL A 72 -7.98 -1.54 -1.44
N ALA A 73 -6.96 -1.53 -0.59
CA ALA A 73 -6.91 -2.41 0.58
C ALA A 73 -8.04 -2.07 1.58
N PRO A 74 -8.61 -3.06 2.31
CA PRO A 74 -9.72 -2.85 3.25
C PRO A 74 -9.23 -2.24 4.58
N MET A 75 -8.74 -1.00 4.51
CA MET A 75 -8.20 -0.26 5.65
C MET A 75 -8.99 1.03 5.88
N ILE A 76 -9.06 1.49 7.13
CA ILE A 76 -9.71 2.73 7.53
C ILE A 76 -9.06 3.93 6.85
N ASN A 77 -7.72 4.00 6.84
CA ASN A 77 -6.95 5.09 6.22
C ASN A 77 -6.72 4.93 4.70
N ILE A 78 -7.25 3.88 4.07
CA ILE A 78 -7.14 3.69 2.62
C ILE A 78 -8.54 3.72 2.03
N THR A 79 -8.87 4.84 1.41
CA THR A 79 -10.21 5.12 0.93
C THR A 79 -10.23 5.40 -0.58
N ALA A 80 -11.43 5.42 -1.13
CA ALA A 80 -11.77 5.86 -2.49
C ALA A 80 -11.42 7.33 -2.73
N HIS A 81 -11.36 8.14 -1.68
CA HIS A 81 -10.94 9.53 -1.73
C HIS A 81 -9.49 9.71 -1.25
N GLY A 82 -8.71 8.61 -1.23
CA GLY A 82 -7.30 8.59 -0.87
C GLY A 82 -7.03 8.48 0.62
N ASP A 83 -5.81 8.82 0.99
CA ASP A 83 -5.34 9.08 2.36
C ASP A 83 -5.51 10.58 2.74
N ASN A 84 -6.47 11.26 2.11
CA ASN A 84 -6.81 12.67 2.38
C ASN A 84 -7.61 12.85 3.68
N VAL A 85 -7.97 11.76 4.35
CA VAL A 85 -8.76 11.78 5.59
C VAL A 85 -7.93 12.39 6.72
N PRO A 86 -8.48 13.34 7.52
CA PRO A 86 -7.82 13.85 8.71
C PRO A 86 -7.45 12.73 9.69
N TRP A 87 -6.34 12.94 10.40
CA TRP A 87 -5.94 12.06 11.49
C TRP A 87 -6.34 12.68 12.81
N ASP A 88 -6.93 11.88 13.68
CA ASP A 88 -7.21 12.24 15.07
C ASP A 88 -5.88 12.29 15.85
N PRO A 89 -5.48 13.46 16.38
CA PRO A 89 -4.26 13.58 17.17
C PRO A 89 -4.31 12.81 18.48
N ALA A 90 -5.50 12.58 19.05
CA ALA A 90 -5.67 11.90 20.33
C ALA A 90 -5.48 10.38 20.20
N THR A 91 -5.99 9.79 19.11
CA THR A 91 -5.87 8.35 18.87
C THR A 91 -4.72 7.98 17.92
N GLY A 92 -4.16 8.94 17.20
CA GLY A 92 -3.13 8.71 16.17
C GLY A 92 -3.66 7.89 14.99
N LYS A 93 -4.97 7.97 14.71
CA LYS A 93 -5.67 7.17 13.70
C LYS A 93 -6.43 8.04 12.71
N PRO A 94 -6.67 7.54 11.47
CA PRO A 94 -7.59 8.18 10.55
C PRO A 94 -9.01 8.31 11.13
N GLU A 95 -9.68 9.43 10.87
CA GLU A 95 -11.09 9.62 11.21
C GLU A 95 -11.99 9.38 9.97
N PRO A 96 -12.55 8.16 9.78
CA PRO A 96 -13.44 7.91 8.64
C PRO A 96 -14.71 8.77 8.71
N GLY A 97 -15.39 8.96 7.58
CA GLY A 97 -16.63 9.75 7.52
C GLY A 97 -16.43 11.26 7.49
N GLN A 98 -15.22 11.73 7.14
CA GLN A 98 -14.91 13.14 6.97
C GLN A 98 -15.16 13.62 5.53
N TRP A 99 -15.17 14.94 5.30
CA TRP A 99 -15.39 15.55 3.99
C TRP A 99 -16.78 15.27 3.40
N LEU A 100 -17.84 15.22 4.22
CA LEU A 100 -19.18 14.85 3.75
C LEU A 100 -20.00 16.04 3.27
N ASN A 101 -19.63 17.27 3.62
CA ASN A 101 -20.38 18.45 3.18
C ASN A 101 -20.30 18.65 1.66
N LYS A 102 -21.46 18.79 1.02
CA LYS A 102 -21.60 18.98 -0.44
C LYS A 102 -21.67 20.45 -0.85
N ASP A 103 -21.81 21.39 0.09
CA ASP A 103 -21.90 22.81 -0.20
C ASP A 103 -20.50 23.40 -0.51
N PRO A 104 -20.24 23.85 -1.75
CA PRO A 104 -18.95 24.42 -2.12
C PRO A 104 -18.56 25.69 -1.35
N ASN A 105 -19.53 26.36 -0.72
CA ASN A 105 -19.27 27.56 0.08
C ASN A 105 -18.86 27.24 1.52
N SER A 106 -19.07 26.01 1.98
CA SER A 106 -18.68 25.58 3.32
C SER A 106 -17.17 25.50 3.48
N GLU A 107 -16.69 25.76 4.69
CA GLU A 107 -15.27 25.66 5.01
C GLU A 107 -14.75 24.22 4.92
N GLU A 108 -15.56 23.25 5.35
CA GLU A 108 -15.23 21.82 5.23
C GLU A 108 -14.99 21.41 3.77
N TYR A 109 -15.86 21.84 2.84
CA TYR A 109 -15.68 21.54 1.42
C TYR A 109 -14.38 22.13 0.87
N LYS A 110 -14.08 23.40 1.22
CA LYS A 110 -12.83 24.07 0.77
C LYS A 110 -11.60 23.36 1.33
N GLN A 111 -11.65 22.91 2.59
CA GLN A 111 -10.58 22.12 3.20
C GLN A 111 -10.40 20.78 2.51
N ALA A 112 -11.50 20.07 2.18
CA ALA A 112 -11.44 18.81 1.45
C ALA A 112 -10.81 18.97 0.04
N VAL A 113 -11.13 20.06 -0.65
CA VAL A 113 -10.51 20.40 -1.95
C VAL A 113 -9.02 20.70 -1.79
N ALA A 114 -8.64 21.47 -0.77
CA ALA A 114 -7.25 21.82 -0.50
C ALA A 114 -6.39 20.60 -0.08
N ALA A 115 -6.97 19.68 0.69
CA ALA A 115 -6.32 18.44 1.11
C ALA A 115 -6.13 17.45 -0.05
N ASN A 116 -6.94 17.54 -1.11
CA ASN A 116 -6.94 16.56 -2.19
C ASN A 116 -5.76 16.68 -3.15
N TYR A 117 -4.65 16.05 -2.79
CA TYR A 117 -3.46 16.01 -3.64
C TYR A 117 -3.53 14.96 -4.77
N TRP A 118 -4.50 14.04 -4.72
CA TRP A 118 -4.72 13.04 -5.77
C TRP A 118 -5.34 13.66 -7.03
N CYS A 119 -6.21 14.67 -6.87
CA CYS A 119 -6.80 15.43 -7.95
C CYS A 119 -6.97 16.92 -7.55
N PRO A 120 -5.89 17.72 -7.59
CA PRO A 120 -5.90 19.11 -7.13
C PRO A 120 -7.04 19.94 -7.74
N GLY A 121 -7.71 20.73 -6.90
CA GLY A 121 -8.84 21.57 -7.29
C GLY A 121 -10.20 20.88 -7.34
N GLU A 122 -10.25 19.55 -7.15
CA GLU A 122 -11.49 18.80 -7.03
C GLU A 122 -11.75 18.40 -5.58
N HIS A 123 -13.02 18.25 -5.21
CA HIS A 123 -13.37 17.67 -3.92
C HIS A 123 -12.91 16.20 -3.85
N ALA A 124 -12.37 15.76 -2.70
CA ALA A 124 -11.80 14.41 -2.55
C ALA A 124 -12.81 13.29 -2.87
N ARG A 125 -14.10 13.52 -2.55
CA ARG A 125 -15.21 12.59 -2.81
C ARG A 125 -15.88 12.72 -4.20
N SER A 126 -15.37 13.58 -5.07
CA SER A 126 -15.93 13.74 -6.43
C SER A 126 -15.66 12.51 -7.29
N ASP A 127 -16.50 12.27 -8.30
CA ASP A 127 -16.29 11.19 -9.29
C ASP A 127 -14.91 11.29 -9.98
N LYS A 128 -14.46 12.52 -10.24
CA LYS A 128 -13.15 12.78 -10.85
C LYS A 128 -12.00 12.40 -9.91
N SER A 129 -12.09 12.74 -8.63
CA SER A 129 -11.10 12.37 -7.61
C SER A 129 -11.07 10.86 -7.37
N HIS A 130 -12.24 10.22 -7.21
CA HIS A 130 -12.32 8.76 -7.11
C HIS A 130 -11.67 8.09 -8.31
N LYS A 131 -12.00 8.51 -9.53
CA LYS A 131 -11.39 7.96 -10.74
C LYS A 131 -9.87 8.15 -10.77
N ALA A 132 -9.37 9.31 -10.34
CA ALA A 132 -7.94 9.58 -10.25
C ALA A 132 -7.25 8.64 -9.24
N GLN A 133 -7.85 8.47 -8.06
CA GLN A 133 -7.37 7.57 -7.01
C GLN A 133 -7.32 6.12 -7.50
N TYR A 134 -8.41 5.60 -8.08
CA TYR A 134 -8.45 4.23 -8.61
C TYR A 134 -7.56 4.03 -9.84
N ARG A 135 -7.26 5.06 -10.64
CA ARG A 135 -6.23 4.94 -11.69
C ARG A 135 -4.85 4.63 -11.15
N ARG A 136 -4.56 5.00 -9.90
CA ARG A 136 -3.26 4.78 -9.26
C ARG A 136 -3.25 3.54 -8.38
N ASN A 137 -4.28 3.34 -7.58
CA ASN A 137 -4.27 2.39 -6.48
C ASN A 137 -5.19 1.17 -6.69
N ALA A 138 -6.07 1.16 -7.69
CA ALA A 138 -6.96 0.02 -7.93
C ALA A 138 -6.21 -1.32 -8.08
N GLY A 139 -6.84 -2.39 -7.61
CA GLY A 139 -6.25 -3.74 -7.58
C GLY A 139 -5.35 -3.99 -6.37
N GLU A 140 -5.27 -3.05 -5.43
CA GLU A 140 -4.64 -3.27 -4.13
C GLU A 140 -5.39 -4.25 -3.26
N GLY A 141 -6.72 -4.33 -3.34
CA GLY A 141 -7.48 -5.36 -2.63
C GLY A 141 -7.06 -6.78 -3.02
N ARG A 142 -6.69 -7.01 -4.30
CA ARG A 142 -6.09 -8.29 -4.72
C ARG A 142 -4.70 -8.51 -4.12
N ALA A 143 -3.85 -7.48 -4.09
CA ALA A 143 -2.53 -7.58 -3.46
C ALA A 143 -2.64 -7.84 -1.95
N TYR A 144 -3.62 -7.24 -1.28
CA TYR A 144 -3.97 -7.49 0.10
C TYR A 144 -4.38 -8.95 0.34
N ARG A 145 -5.30 -9.50 -0.48
CA ARG A 145 -5.74 -10.91 -0.35
C ARG A 145 -4.58 -11.90 -0.53
N LEU A 146 -3.67 -11.60 -1.45
CA LEU A 146 -2.47 -12.39 -1.68
C LEU A 146 -1.35 -12.11 -0.66
N GLY A 147 -1.53 -11.07 0.16
CA GLY A 147 -0.60 -10.62 1.17
C GLY A 147 -0.53 -11.54 2.38
N MET A 148 0.36 -11.20 3.30
CA MET A 148 0.61 -11.97 4.52
C MET A 148 0.08 -11.23 5.74
N PRO A 149 -0.63 -11.91 6.67
CA PRO A 149 -0.93 -11.35 7.99
C PRO A 149 0.34 -10.83 8.68
N VAL A 150 0.21 -9.73 9.40
CA VAL A 150 1.28 -9.17 10.23
C VAL A 150 0.75 -8.90 11.62
N ASP A 151 1.60 -9.16 12.62
CA ASP A 151 1.21 -9.06 14.02
C ASP A 151 1.68 -7.74 14.62
N VAL A 152 0.73 -6.95 15.12
CA VAL A 152 0.97 -5.68 15.79
C VAL A 152 1.09 -5.82 17.30
N SER A 153 0.70 -6.97 17.86
CA SER A 153 0.75 -7.23 19.31
C SER A 153 2.19 -7.32 19.82
N ALA A 154 3.15 -7.58 18.94
CA ALA A 154 4.58 -7.55 19.24
C ALA A 154 5.14 -6.13 19.46
N GLY A 155 4.34 -5.07 19.31
CA GLY A 155 4.73 -3.69 19.62
C GLY A 155 5.78 -3.13 18.63
N PRO A 156 6.63 -2.17 19.05
CA PRO A 156 7.63 -1.54 18.18
C PRO A 156 8.68 -2.54 17.64
N ASP A 157 8.85 -3.70 18.29
CA ASP A 157 9.75 -4.78 17.88
C ASP A 157 9.11 -5.76 16.88
N ALA A 158 7.86 -5.51 16.48
CA ALA A 158 7.13 -6.34 15.50
C ALA A 158 7.85 -6.42 14.15
N VAL A 159 8.63 -5.38 13.79
CA VAL A 159 9.35 -5.31 12.52
C VAL A 159 10.85 -5.40 12.74
N GLN A 160 11.42 -6.50 12.29
CA GLN A 160 12.87 -6.70 12.24
C GLN A 160 13.42 -6.15 10.93
N VAL A 161 14.55 -5.46 10.99
CA VAL A 161 15.17 -4.79 9.84
C VAL A 161 16.65 -5.13 9.75
N TRP A 162 17.08 -5.58 8.57
CA TRP A 162 18.50 -5.78 8.23
C TRP A 162 18.85 -4.95 7.00
N ARG A 163 20.06 -4.40 6.97
CA ARG A 163 20.54 -3.53 5.90
C ARG A 163 21.93 -3.95 5.46
N ASN A 164 22.36 -3.53 4.27
CA ASN A 164 23.77 -3.55 3.92
C ASN A 164 24.46 -2.25 4.38
N GLY A 165 25.79 -2.17 4.29
CA GLY A 165 26.55 -1.06 4.88
C GLY A 165 26.31 0.33 4.28
N ASP A 166 25.66 0.43 3.11
CA ASP A 166 25.31 1.70 2.44
C ASP A 166 23.79 1.94 2.35
N ASP A 167 22.99 1.13 3.06
CA ASP A 167 21.52 1.18 3.10
C ASP A 167 20.80 1.07 1.75
N THR A 168 21.51 0.70 0.66
CA THR A 168 20.88 0.49 -0.66
C THR A 168 20.08 -0.82 -0.74
N ILE A 169 20.25 -1.73 0.22
CA ILE A 169 19.51 -2.98 0.35
C ILE A 169 18.96 -3.06 1.77
N GLN A 170 17.66 -3.24 1.90
CA GLN A 170 16.99 -3.42 3.18
C GLN A 170 16.04 -4.61 3.11
N LEU A 171 16.12 -5.45 4.13
CA LEU A 171 15.25 -6.59 4.35
C LEU A 171 14.42 -6.33 5.60
N ARG A 172 13.10 -6.54 5.53
CA ARG A 172 12.19 -6.44 6.67
C ARG A 172 11.52 -7.78 6.91
N ARG A 173 11.26 -8.10 8.17
CA ARG A 173 10.43 -9.24 8.58
C ARG A 173 9.42 -8.81 9.63
N CYS A 174 8.18 -9.29 9.52
CA CYS A 174 7.16 -9.21 10.55
C CYS A 174 6.38 -10.52 10.54
N GLY A 175 6.58 -11.37 11.56
CA GLY A 175 6.10 -12.75 11.54
C GLY A 175 6.63 -13.52 10.33
N ASP A 176 5.72 -14.01 9.50
CA ASP A 176 6.03 -14.73 8.24
C ASP A 176 6.14 -13.82 7.02
N ALA A 177 5.79 -12.53 7.16
CA ALA A 177 5.95 -11.56 6.09
C ALA A 177 7.43 -11.20 5.95
N TRP A 178 7.95 -11.31 4.73
CA TRP A 178 9.28 -10.83 4.34
C TRP A 178 9.20 -9.81 3.22
N GLN A 179 10.02 -8.77 3.32
CA GLN A 179 10.13 -7.73 2.30
C GLN A 179 11.60 -7.46 1.96
N LEU A 180 11.91 -7.39 0.68
CA LEU A 180 13.19 -6.90 0.18
C LEU A 180 12.96 -5.61 -0.61
N THR A 181 13.64 -4.54 -0.19
CA THR A 181 13.80 -3.30 -0.94
C THR A 181 15.26 -3.15 -1.33
N ALA A 182 15.53 -2.80 -2.58
CA ALA A 182 16.89 -2.50 -3.02
C ALA A 182 16.92 -1.42 -4.10
N PHE A 183 17.98 -0.62 -4.14
CA PHE A 183 18.30 0.25 -5.25
C PHE A 183 19.55 -0.26 -5.98
N ARG A 184 19.44 -0.42 -7.31
CA ARG A 184 20.60 -0.75 -8.16
C ARG A 184 20.90 0.43 -9.07
N PRO A 185 22.00 1.17 -8.86
CA PRO A 185 22.39 2.24 -9.78
C PRO A 185 22.72 1.67 -11.16
N LEU A 186 22.35 2.40 -12.21
CA LEU A 186 22.66 2.09 -13.60
C LEU A 186 23.51 3.19 -14.23
N LEU A 187 23.04 4.44 -14.19
CA LEU A 187 23.73 5.59 -14.78
C LEU A 187 23.49 6.84 -13.94
N GLY A 188 24.54 7.35 -13.30
CA GLY A 188 24.45 8.47 -12.36
C GLY A 188 23.42 8.18 -11.27
N ARG A 189 22.49 9.11 -11.07
CA ARG A 189 21.39 8.98 -10.11
C ARG A 189 20.26 8.04 -10.54
N PHE A 190 20.29 7.53 -11.78
CA PHE A 190 19.24 6.66 -12.30
C PHE A 190 19.57 5.18 -12.06
N GLY A 191 18.56 4.42 -11.67
CA GLY A 191 18.72 3.01 -11.35
C GLY A 191 17.41 2.24 -11.37
N LEU A 192 17.43 1.05 -10.77
CA LEU A 192 16.28 0.20 -10.57
C LEU A 192 15.93 0.14 -9.09
N ASN A 193 14.69 0.55 -8.77
CA ASN A 193 14.06 0.29 -7.50
C ASN A 193 13.46 -1.12 -7.53
N VAL A 194 13.91 -1.95 -6.61
CA VAL A 194 13.38 -3.28 -6.34
C VAL A 194 12.54 -3.18 -5.09
N ARG A 195 11.31 -3.67 -5.14
CA ARG A 195 10.46 -3.89 -3.98
C ARG A 195 9.68 -5.18 -4.20
N VAL A 196 10.06 -6.22 -3.46
CA VAL A 196 9.51 -7.58 -3.60
C VAL A 196 9.18 -8.19 -2.24
N GLY A 197 8.20 -9.09 -2.21
CA GLY A 197 7.71 -9.71 -0.98
C GLY A 197 6.40 -9.07 -0.53
N TYR A 198 6.26 -8.83 0.77
CA TYR A 198 5.06 -8.24 1.37
C TYR A 198 5.39 -6.84 1.87
N GLU A 199 4.59 -5.82 1.56
CA GLU A 199 4.88 -4.40 1.85
C GLU A 199 4.71 -4.06 3.34
N ILE A 200 5.61 -4.57 4.17
CA ILE A 200 5.68 -4.31 5.61
C ILE A 200 5.88 -2.81 5.88
N ASP A 201 6.66 -2.13 5.04
CA ASP A 201 6.88 -0.68 5.10
C ASP A 201 5.65 0.19 4.73
N ASN A 202 4.63 -0.38 4.08
CA ASN A 202 3.34 0.30 3.97
C ASN A 202 2.56 0.20 5.27
N VAL A 203 2.63 -0.96 5.93
CA VAL A 203 1.91 -1.22 7.18
C VAL A 203 2.58 -0.57 8.39
N PHE A 204 3.91 -0.46 8.38
CA PHE A 204 4.71 0.10 9.47
C PHE A 204 5.71 1.11 8.93
N ARG A 205 5.72 2.30 9.51
CA ARG A 205 6.74 3.33 9.26
C ARG A 205 7.40 3.69 10.59
N ASP A 206 8.71 3.53 10.66
CA ASP A 206 9.51 3.83 11.85
C ASP A 206 8.97 3.17 13.14
N GLY A 207 8.53 1.91 13.01
CA GLY A 207 7.94 1.14 14.12
C GLY A 207 6.48 1.47 14.44
N VAL A 208 5.89 2.46 13.76
CA VAL A 208 4.50 2.88 13.97
C VAL A 208 3.60 2.28 12.91
N GLN A 209 2.54 1.61 13.33
CA GLN A 209 1.49 1.10 12.45
C GLN A 209 0.81 2.25 11.69
N GLN A 210 0.72 2.10 10.37
CA GLN A 210 0.12 3.06 9.46
C GLN A 210 -1.20 2.57 8.87
N TRP A 211 -1.43 1.25 8.84
CA TRP A 211 -2.63 0.67 8.25
C TRP A 211 -3.53 0.12 9.34
N TYR A 212 -4.82 0.45 9.29
CA TYR A 212 -5.80 0.00 10.27
C TYR A 212 -6.92 -0.75 9.56
N PRO A 213 -7.13 -2.05 9.80
CA PRO A 213 -8.14 -2.80 9.07
C PRO A 213 -9.56 -2.35 9.46
N ILE A 214 -10.48 -2.40 8.51
CA ILE A 214 -11.91 -2.25 8.80
C ILE A 214 -12.46 -3.53 9.48
N PRO A 215 -13.62 -3.49 10.17
CA PRO A 215 -14.19 -4.66 10.81
C PRO A 215 -14.35 -5.86 9.86
N GLY A 216 -13.95 -7.05 10.32
CA GLY A 216 -14.03 -8.29 9.55
C GLY A 216 -12.85 -8.57 8.63
N TYR A 217 -11.81 -7.71 8.64
CA TYR A 217 -10.59 -7.90 7.85
C TYR A 217 -9.35 -7.95 8.73
N ASP A 218 -8.35 -8.74 8.31
CA ASP A 218 -7.06 -8.83 8.99
C ASP A 218 -6.16 -7.67 8.59
N LEU A 219 -5.24 -7.30 9.47
CA LEU A 219 -4.07 -6.51 9.06
C LEU A 219 -3.10 -7.40 8.27
N ARG A 220 -2.79 -6.99 7.04
CA ARG A 220 -1.89 -7.73 6.15
C ARG A 220 -0.92 -6.79 5.45
N ALA A 221 0.34 -7.22 5.32
CA ALA A 221 1.28 -6.62 4.39
C ALA A 221 0.92 -7.09 2.96
N PRO A 222 0.50 -6.19 2.05
CA PRO A 222 0.05 -6.57 0.73
C PRO A 222 1.22 -7.09 -0.11
N LEU A 223 0.94 -8.02 -1.01
CA LEU A 223 1.94 -8.61 -1.90
C LEU A 223 2.41 -7.59 -2.95
N THR A 224 3.72 -7.51 -3.13
CA THR A 224 4.36 -6.72 -4.18
C THR A 224 5.51 -7.48 -4.81
N TYR A 225 5.69 -7.29 -6.12
CA TYR A 225 6.83 -7.86 -6.82
C TYR A 225 7.18 -6.97 -8.00
N SER A 226 7.91 -5.90 -7.71
CA SER A 226 8.16 -4.80 -8.64
C SER A 226 9.66 -4.53 -8.78
N VAL A 227 10.06 -4.30 -10.03
CA VAL A 227 11.38 -3.79 -10.42
C VAL A 227 11.13 -2.66 -11.39
N LEU A 228 11.28 -1.43 -10.93
CA LEU A 228 10.88 -0.24 -11.66
C LEU A 228 12.06 0.72 -11.83
N PRO A 229 12.12 1.49 -12.93
CA PRO A 229 13.04 2.60 -13.04
C PRO A 229 12.84 3.58 -11.88
N GLY A 230 13.96 4.10 -11.36
CA GLY A 230 13.96 4.97 -10.20
C GLY A 230 15.15 5.91 -10.18
N ARG A 231 15.11 6.84 -9.23
CA ARG A 231 16.18 7.77 -8.94
C ARG A 231 16.63 7.59 -7.49
N GLY A 232 17.93 7.38 -7.29
CA GLY A 232 18.59 7.32 -5.99
C GLY A 232 19.04 8.68 -5.50
#